data_AF-A0A511BSL7-F1
#
_entry.id   AF-A0A511BSL7-F1
#
_cell.length_a   1.000
_cell.length_b   1.000
_cell.length_c   1.000
_cell.angle_alpha   90.00
_cell.angle_beta   90.00
_cell.angle_gamma   90.00
#
_symmetry.space_group_name_H-M   'P 1'
#
loop_
_entity.id
_entity.type
_entity.pdbx_description
1 polymer ?
#
loop_
_entity_poly.entity_id
_entity_poly.type
_entity_poly.pdbx_seq_one_letter_code
_entity_poly.pdbx_strand_id
1 'polypeptide(L)'
;MLRLLVLVVFLVILITFALSNPDPQSLWIVSYGWQFSVGMLVLGVGAGSFLLGGLVMFVGEVKQRSRARKAEQQVRSLESQVLELHQRLDRMTLAAEPARQTADPATGTAHTAP
;
A
#
# COMPACT_ATOMS: atom_id res chain seq x y z
N MET A 1 -2.13 2.96 18.17
CA MET A 1 -2.18 3.13 19.64
C MET A 1 -3.03 2.06 20.32
N LEU A 2 -4.31 1.89 19.97
CA LEU A 2 -5.19 0.88 20.58
C LEU A 2 -4.65 -0.57 20.53
N ARG A 3 -4.00 -0.97 19.43
CA ARG A 3 -3.39 -2.32 19.31
C ARG A 3 -2.30 -2.59 20.34
N LEU A 4 -1.48 -1.59 20.65
CA LEU A 4 -0.41 -1.69 21.66
C LEU A 4 -1.01 -1.86 23.06
N LEU A 5 -2.11 -1.16 23.34
CA LEU A 5 -2.86 -1.32 24.59
C LEU A 5 -3.42 -2.74 24.73
N VAL A 6 -4.10 -3.26 23.69
CA VAL A 6 -4.63 -4.64 23.67
C VAL A 6 -3.49 -5.66 23.85
N LEU A 7 -2.34 -5.44 23.20
CA LEU A 7 -1.15 -6.27 23.34
C LEU A 7 -0.66 -6.32 24.79
N VAL A 8 -0.50 -5.15 25.41
CA VAL A 8 -0.02 -5.05 26.80
C VAL A 8 -0.99 -5.76 27.74
N VAL A 9 -2.30 -5.51 27.62
CA VAL A 9 -3.31 -6.15 28.47
C VAL A 9 -3.30 -7.68 28.28
N PHE A 10 -3.23 -8.16 27.04
CA PHE A 10 -3.15 -9.58 26.75
C PHE A 10 -1.88 -10.23 27.31
N LEU A 11 -0.73 -9.58 27.17
CA LEU A 11 0.54 -10.05 27.74
C LEU A 11 0.48 -10.10 29.26
N VAL A 12 -0.09 -9.07 29.90
CA VAL A 12 -0.25 -9.05 31.36
C VAL A 12 -1.08 -10.24 31.83
N ILE A 13 -2.21 -10.54 31.18
CA ILE A 13 -3.04 -11.71 31.51
C ILE A 13 -2.23 -13.02 31.38
N LEU A 14 -1.49 -13.19 30.29
CA LEU A 14 -0.67 -14.40 30.08
C LEU A 14 0.46 -14.52 31.11
N ILE A 15 1.13 -13.43 31.43
CA ILE A 15 2.20 -13.40 32.42
C ILE A 15 1.64 -13.69 33.81
N THR A 16 0.52 -13.08 34.18
CA THR A 16 -0.18 -13.37 35.44
C THR A 16 -0.61 -14.82 35.52
N PHE A 17 -1.14 -15.39 34.44
CA PHE A 17 -1.48 -16.81 34.36
C PHE A 17 -0.23 -17.70 34.56
N ALA A 18 0.88 -17.33 33.93
CA ALA A 18 2.12 -18.09 34.05
C ALA A 18 2.71 -18.05 35.47
N LEU A 19 2.68 -16.88 36.10
CA LEU A 19 3.13 -16.68 37.49
C LEU A 19 2.19 -17.33 38.50
N SER A 20 0.88 -17.38 38.20
CA SER A 20 -0.13 -18.00 39.07
C SER A 20 -0.07 -19.52 39.03
N ASN A 21 0.53 -20.11 37.98
CA ASN A 21 0.72 -21.55 37.86
C ASN A 21 2.20 -21.87 37.63
N PRO A 22 3.09 -21.59 38.61
CA PRO A 22 4.53 -21.74 38.43
C PRO A 22 5.00 -23.19 38.52
N ASP A 23 4.14 -24.11 38.96
CA ASP A 23 4.51 -25.49 39.25
C ASP A 23 5.08 -26.20 38.01
N PRO A 24 6.37 -26.54 38.01
CA PRO A 24 7.01 -27.16 36.87
C PRO A 24 6.60 -28.63 36.78
N GLN A 25 6.03 -29.01 35.64
CA GLN A 25 5.71 -30.41 35.34
C GLN A 25 6.76 -30.99 34.40
N SER A 26 7.04 -32.28 34.57
CA SER A 26 7.95 -33.01 33.71
C SER A 26 7.28 -33.36 32.39
N LEU A 27 7.75 -32.73 31.31
CA LEU A 27 7.34 -33.01 29.96
C LEU A 27 8.43 -33.80 29.25
N TRP A 28 8.09 -34.99 28.81
CA TRP A 28 8.97 -35.84 28.03
C TRP A 28 8.81 -35.54 26.55
N ILE A 29 9.81 -34.90 25.96
CA ILE A 29 9.86 -34.63 24.52
C ILE A 29 10.93 -35.53 23.91
N VAL A 30 10.49 -36.46 23.06
CA VAL A 30 11.30 -37.45 22.30
C VAL A 30 12.07 -38.43 23.19
N SER A 31 12.96 -37.96 24.06
CA SER A 31 13.65 -38.71 25.13
C SER A 31 14.25 -37.79 26.22
N TYR A 32 14.05 -36.47 26.14
CA TYR A 32 14.52 -35.50 27.12
C TYR A 32 13.38 -35.09 28.05
N GLY A 33 13.62 -35.16 29.36
CA GLY A 33 12.72 -34.63 30.38
C GLY A 33 12.94 -33.13 30.55
N TRP A 34 12.04 -32.32 30.01
CA TRP A 34 12.04 -30.88 30.18
C TRP A 34 11.10 -30.50 31.32
N GLN A 35 11.57 -29.64 32.21
CA GLN A 35 10.74 -29.11 33.30
C GLN A 35 10.10 -27.82 32.82
N PHE A 36 8.82 -27.87 32.46
CA PHE A 36 8.05 -26.69 32.08
C PHE A 36 6.78 -26.60 32.91
N SER A 37 6.48 -25.40 33.40
CA SER A 37 5.14 -25.11 33.90
C SER A 37 4.19 -24.96 32.71
N VAL A 38 2.93 -25.39 32.90
CA VAL A 38 1.83 -25.15 31.95
C VAL A 38 1.68 -23.65 31.65
N GLY A 39 1.90 -22.82 32.66
CA GLY A 39 1.94 -21.37 32.56
C GLY A 39 2.99 -20.87 31.55
N MET A 40 4.22 -21.39 31.61
CA MET A 40 5.27 -21.03 30.66
C MET A 40 4.96 -21.47 29.23
N LEU A 41 4.32 -22.63 29.05
CA LEU A 41 3.91 -23.09 27.71
C LEU A 41 2.82 -22.18 27.12
N VAL A 42 1.79 -21.87 27.90
CA VAL A 42 0.71 -20.99 27.46
C VAL A 42 1.23 -19.58 27.16
N LEU A 43 2.15 -19.06 28.01
CA LEU A 43 2.81 -17.78 27.76
C LEU A 43 3.65 -17.82 26.49
N GLY A 44 4.47 -18.86 26.28
CA GLY A 44 5.33 -19.00 25.12
C GLY A 44 4.54 -19.12 23.81
N VAL A 45 3.52 -19.98 23.78
CA VAL A 45 2.63 -20.14 22.62
C VAL A 45 1.84 -18.86 22.36
N GLY A 46 1.23 -18.28 23.41
CA GLY A 46 0.45 -17.06 23.30
C GLY A 46 1.29 -15.88 22.80
N ALA A 47 2.48 -15.68 23.38
CA ALA A 47 3.43 -14.67 22.92
C ALA A 47 3.87 -14.93 21.48
N GLY A 48 4.23 -16.17 21.13
CA GLY A 48 4.67 -16.56 19.79
C GLY A 48 3.59 -16.32 18.72
N SER A 49 2.36 -16.76 18.97
CA SER A 49 1.21 -16.52 18.08
C SER A 49 0.93 -15.03 17.91
N PHE A 50 1.04 -14.26 18.99
CA PHE A 50 0.83 -12.81 18.93
C PHE A 50 1.93 -12.11 18.12
N LEU A 51 3.20 -12.46 18.34
CA LEU A 51 4.34 -11.96 17.56
C LEU A 51 4.19 -12.28 16.07
N LEU A 52 3.79 -13.51 15.73
CA LEU A 52 3.50 -13.91 14.35
C LEU A 52 2.34 -13.10 13.77
N GLY A 53 1.23 -12.97 14.48
CA GLY A 53 0.08 -12.18 14.05
C GLY A 53 0.43 -10.70 13.82
N GLY A 54 1.21 -10.12 14.73
CA GLY A 54 1.75 -8.76 14.60
C GLY A 54 2.66 -8.60 13.38
N LEU A 55 3.54 -9.57 13.14
CA LEU A 55 4.44 -9.56 11.98
C LEU A 55 3.66 -9.66 10.65
N VAL A 56 2.68 -10.54 10.56
CA VAL A 56 1.81 -10.68 9.37
C VAL A 56 1.05 -9.37 9.11
N MET A 57 0.51 -8.76 10.16
CA MET A 57 -0.19 -7.48 10.05
C MET A 57 0.74 -6.34 9.63
N PHE A 58 1.95 -6.28 10.18
CA PHE A 58 2.97 -5.29 9.83
C PHE A 58 3.38 -5.40 8.36
N VAL A 59 3.60 -6.62 7.87
CA VAL A 59 3.90 -6.87 6.45
C VAL A 59 2.71 -6.44 5.57
N GLY A 60 1.48 -6.64 6.03
CA GLY A 60 0.26 -6.15 5.37
C GLY A 60 0.23 -4.62 5.23
N GLU A 61 0.48 -3.89 6.31
CA GLU A 61 0.47 -2.42 6.33
C GLU A 61 1.60 -1.82 5.48
N VAL A 62 2.80 -2.41 5.53
CA VAL A 62 3.93 -2.00 4.67
C VAL A 62 3.59 -2.21 3.19
N LYS A 63 2.96 -3.33 2.84
CA LYS A 63 2.46 -3.58 1.48
C LYS A 63 1.44 -2.54 1.05
N GLN A 64 0.51 -2.17 1.93
CA GLN A 64 -0.54 -1.20 1.62
C GLN A 64 0.03 0.21 1.34
N ARG A 65 1.04 0.62 2.11
CA ARG A 65 1.76 1.88 1.89
C ARG A 65 2.57 1.89 0.58
N SER A 66 3.21 0.77 0.23
CA SER A 66 3.90 0.65 -1.06
C SER A 66 2.96 0.67 -2.26
N ARG A 67 1.76 0.09 -2.13
CA ARG A 67 0.72 0.12 -3.16
C ARG A 67 0.18 1.52 -3.39
N ALA A 68 0.00 2.32 -2.33
CA ALA A 68 -0.38 3.72 -2.46
C ALA A 68 0.65 4.52 -3.27
N ARG A 69 1.94 4.35 -2.97
CA ARG A 69 3.03 4.99 -3.74
C ARG A 69 3.07 4.55 -5.20
N LYS A 70 2.85 3.26 -5.48
CA LYS A 70 2.77 2.75 -6.85
C LYS A 70 1.56 3.31 -7.61
N ALA A 71 0.41 3.44 -6.95
CA ALA A 71 -0.78 4.04 -7.56
C ALA A 71 -0.55 5.53 -7.87
N GLU A 72 0.07 6.29 -6.96
CA GLU A 72 0.44 7.70 -7.20
C GLU A 72 1.45 7.86 -8.35
N GLN A 73 2.40 6.94 -8.50
CA GLN A 73 3.34 6.94 -9.63
C GLN A 73 2.63 6.62 -10.95
N GLN A 74 1.69 5.67 -10.93
CA GLN A 74 0.89 5.34 -12.11
C GLN A 74 0.03 6.54 -12.54
N VAL A 75 -0.64 7.22 -11.61
CA VAL A 75 -1.43 8.43 -11.92
C VAL A 75 -0.57 9.50 -12.56
N ARG A 76 0.60 9.82 -11.98
CA ARG A 76 1.53 10.79 -12.59
C ARG A 76 1.99 10.39 -13.99
N SER A 77 2.21 9.10 -14.23
CA SER A 77 2.57 8.59 -15.56
C SER A 77 1.43 8.69 -16.57
N LEU A 78 0.18 8.56 -16.12
CA LEU A 78 -1.00 8.74 -16.98
C LEU A 78 -1.20 10.23 -17.29
N GLU A 79 -1.07 11.10 -16.29
CA GLU A 79 -1.13 12.56 -16.48
C GLU A 79 -0.10 13.04 -17.50
N SER A 80 1.15 12.56 -17.43
CA SER A 80 2.19 12.92 -18.41
C SER A 80 1.85 12.45 -19.82
N GLN A 81 1.27 11.24 -19.96
CA GLN A 81 0.86 10.72 -21.26
C GLN A 81 -0.29 11.53 -21.86
N VAL A 82 -1.25 11.98 -21.05
CA VAL A 82 -2.36 12.82 -21.50
C VAL A 82 -1.86 14.18 -21.97
N LEU A 83 -0.94 14.79 -21.22
CA LEU A 83 -0.30 16.06 -21.60
C LEU A 83 0.48 15.93 -22.92
N GLU A 84 1.25 14.85 -23.07
CA GLU A 84 1.98 14.60 -24.30
C GLU A 84 1.04 14.40 -25.50
N LEU A 85 -0.08 13.69 -25.31
CA LEU A 85 -1.10 13.51 -26.35
C LEU A 85 -1.73 14.84 -26.76
N HIS A 86 -2.10 15.69 -25.80
CA HIS A 86 -2.64 17.02 -26.06
C HIS A 86 -1.63 17.87 -26.83
N GLN A 87 -0.36 17.88 -26.43
CA GLN A 87 0.68 18.63 -27.14
C GLN A 87 0.88 18.15 -28.58
N ARG A 88 0.77 16.85 -28.83
CA ARG A 88 0.82 16.29 -30.19
C ARG A 88 -0.38 16.73 -31.02
N LEU A 89 -1.58 16.71 -30.45
CA LEU A 89 -2.81 17.18 -31.12
C LEU A 89 -2.75 18.67 -31.42
N ASP A 90 -2.31 19.50 -30.48
CA ASP A 90 -2.13 20.95 -30.69
C ASP A 90 -1.13 21.23 -31.81
N ARG A 91 0.00 20.51 -31.84
CA ARG A 91 0.98 20.61 -32.93
C ARG A 91 0.39 20.24 -34.28
N MET A 92 -0.41 19.18 -34.37
CA MET A 92 -1.07 18.79 -35.62
C MET A 92 -2.12 19.83 -36.06
N THR A 93 -2.84 20.41 -35.11
CA THR A 93 -3.86 21.44 -35.38
C THR A 93 -3.22 22.73 -35.88
N LEU A 94 -2.16 23.20 -35.20
CA LEU A 94 -1.37 24.38 -35.60
C LEU A 94 -0.66 24.18 -36.95
N ALA A 95 -0.25 22.95 -37.29
CA ALA A 95 0.35 22.63 -38.58
C ALA A 95 -0.67 22.59 -39.73
N ALA A 96 -1.96 22.33 -39.44
CA ALA A 96 -3.04 22.34 -40.42
C ALA A 96 -3.57 23.75 -40.74
N GLU A 97 -3.42 24.70 -39.83
CA GLU A 97 -3.85 26.09 -39.97
C GLU A 97 -3.19 26.87 -41.13
N PRO A 98 -1.88 26.76 -41.41
CA PRO A 98 -1.26 27.42 -42.56
C PRO A 98 -1.72 26.85 -43.92
N ALA A 99 -2.21 25.62 -43.97
CA ALA A 99 -2.78 25.01 -45.18
C ALA A 99 -4.23 25.48 -45.48
N ARG A 100 -4.97 25.92 -44.45
CA ARG A 100 -6.28 26.56 -44.63
C ARG A 100 -6.18 28.02 -45.08
N GLN A 101 -5.18 28.76 -44.60
CA GLN A 101 -4.96 30.16 -45.01
C GLN A 101 -4.52 30.30 -46.47
N THR A 102 -3.92 29.27 -47.06
CA THR A 102 -3.55 29.23 -48.49
C THR A 102 -4.70 28.78 -49.40
N ALA A 103 -5.80 28.27 -48.84
CA ALA A 103 -6.97 27.76 -49.57
C ALA A 103 -8.18 28.71 -49.56
N ASP A 104 -8.00 29.98 -49.18
CA ASP A 104 -9.01 31.04 -49.34
C ASP A 104 -8.67 31.94 -50.54
N PRO A 105 -9.07 31.57 -51.78
CA PRO A 105 -8.98 32.48 -52.90
C PRO A 105 -10.21 33.40 -52.88
N ALA A 106 -9.96 34.70 -52.71
CA ALA A 106 -10.65 35.79 -53.40
C ALA A 106 -12.15 35.57 -53.69
N THR A 107 -13.02 35.87 -52.72
CA THR A 107 -14.40 36.30 -53.03
C THR A 107 -14.56 37.78 -52.68
N GLY A 108 -14.00 38.62 -53.56
CA GLY A 108 -14.11 40.08 -53.52
C GLY A 108 -14.16 40.60 -54.96
N THR A 109 -15.13 40.12 -55.74
CA THR A 109 -15.37 40.54 -57.11
C THR A 109 -15.91 41.98 -57.15
N ALA A 110 -15.09 42.85 -57.73
CA ALA A 110 -15.38 44.05 -58.51
C ALA A 110 -16.84 44.56 -58.57
N HIS A 111 -17.02 45.84 -58.21
CA HIS A 111 -17.94 46.72 -58.91
C HIS A 111 -17.27 48.07 -59.15
N THR A 112 -16.80 48.27 -60.38
CA THR A 112 -16.18 49.51 -60.88
C THR A 112 -17.03 50.04 -62.04
N ALA A 113 -17.45 51.30 -61.91
CA ALA A 113 -17.71 52.30 -62.97
C ALA A 113 -18.90 52.08 -63.94
N PRO A 114 -19.30 53.11 -64.72
CA PRO A 114 -18.93 54.54 -64.71
C PRO A 114 -20.06 55.51 -64.31
#